data_AF-A0A1G2R253-F1
#
_entry.id   AF-A0A1G2R253-F1
#
_cell.length_a   1.000
_cell.length_b   1.000
_cell.length_c   1.000
_cell.angle_alpha   90.00
_cell.angle_beta   90.00
_cell.angle_gamma   90.00
#
_symmetry.space_group_name_H-M   'P 1'
#
loop_
_entity.id
_entity.type
_entity.pdbx_description
1 polymer ?
#
loop_
_entity_poly.entity_id
_entity_poly.type
_entity_poly.pdbx_seq_one_letter_code
_entity_poly.pdbx_strand_id
1 'polypeptide(L)'
;MKNNKVRQNGLEESKKLALHCMKTLVEVAREAFLILDADLKVISANDVFYDNFQVTPRQTENMLLFDLGNNQWNIPELKRLLEEILPKKKTVKDYEVTHVFEVIGERTMLLNARQIDSVQLIIIAIEDITARKNIEMKLTEYTKGLEIKVAERTRELANRIEELEKSNKTMVNRELKMVELKKEIADLKKRVENGNGKNGNGKNHNGNHKNAR
;
A
#
# COMPACT_ATOMS: atom_id res chain seq x y z
N MET A 1 66.06 -3.86 -1.02
CA MET A 1 65.35 -2.80 -1.78
C MET A 1 64.64 -3.31 -3.05
N LYS A 2 65.18 -4.25 -3.84
CA LYS A 2 64.54 -4.75 -5.07
C LYS A 2 63.20 -5.52 -4.86
N ASN A 3 63.09 -6.36 -3.84
CA ASN A 3 61.85 -7.14 -3.58
C ASN A 3 60.63 -6.30 -3.17
N ASN A 4 60.83 -5.13 -2.56
CA ASN A 4 59.72 -4.27 -2.15
C ASN A 4 59.11 -3.53 -3.34
N LYS A 5 59.96 -3.14 -4.31
CA LYS A 5 59.55 -2.43 -5.52
C LYS A 5 58.76 -3.32 -6.49
N VAL A 6 59.12 -4.61 -6.58
CA VAL A 6 58.39 -5.60 -7.41
C VAL A 6 57.01 -5.93 -6.82
N ARG A 7 56.91 -6.10 -5.49
CA ARG A 7 55.61 -6.31 -4.81
C ARG A 7 54.70 -5.07 -4.88
N GLN A 8 55.26 -3.87 -4.75
CA GLN A 8 54.50 -2.62 -4.90
C GLN A 8 53.96 -2.44 -6.32
N ASN A 9 54.76 -2.71 -7.36
CA ASN A 9 54.30 -2.59 -8.74
C ASN A 9 53.15 -3.56 -9.09
N GLY A 10 53.22 -4.81 -8.61
CA GLY A 10 52.16 -5.80 -8.88
C GLY A 10 50.83 -5.49 -8.18
N LEU A 11 50.88 -4.91 -6.97
CA LEU A 11 49.68 -4.47 -6.24
C LEU A 11 49.03 -3.27 -6.94
N GLU A 12 49.82 -2.32 -7.40
CA GLU A 12 49.34 -1.12 -8.09
C GLU A 12 48.67 -1.47 -9.42
N GLU A 13 49.26 -2.41 -10.17
CA GLU A 13 48.68 -2.91 -11.42
C GLU A 13 47.37 -3.67 -11.18
N SER A 14 47.32 -4.49 -10.13
CA SER A 14 46.10 -5.19 -9.71
C SER A 14 44.98 -4.24 -9.30
N LYS A 15 45.32 -3.18 -8.54
CA LYS A 15 44.38 -2.13 -8.12
C LYS A 15 43.86 -1.37 -9.33
N LYS A 16 44.72 -1.01 -10.27
CA LYS A 16 44.34 -0.31 -11.50
C LYS A 16 43.41 -1.15 -12.36
N LEU A 17 43.70 -2.44 -12.53
CA LEU A 17 42.84 -3.36 -13.27
C LEU A 17 41.48 -3.52 -12.59
N ALA A 18 41.45 -3.73 -11.27
CA ALA A 18 40.22 -3.85 -10.51
C ALA A 18 39.37 -2.57 -10.63
N LEU A 19 40.00 -1.39 -10.48
CA LEU A 19 39.32 -0.11 -10.62
C LEU A 19 38.73 0.06 -12.03
N HIS A 20 39.49 -0.27 -13.07
CA HIS A 20 39.00 -0.20 -14.45
C HIS A 20 37.77 -1.10 -14.65
N CYS A 21 37.86 -2.37 -14.26
CA CYS A 21 36.73 -3.30 -14.35
C CYS A 21 35.50 -2.78 -13.59
N MET A 22 35.69 -2.26 -12.38
CA MET A 22 34.58 -1.74 -11.58
C MET A 22 33.94 -0.52 -12.22
N LYS A 23 34.73 0.45 -12.71
CA LYS A 23 34.21 1.63 -13.44
C LYS A 23 33.34 1.20 -14.62
N THR A 24 33.83 0.31 -15.48
CA THR A 24 33.08 -0.18 -16.64
C THR A 24 31.80 -0.94 -16.25
N LEU A 25 31.81 -1.67 -15.13
CA LEU A 25 30.60 -2.35 -14.65
C LEU A 25 29.56 -1.38 -14.10
N VAL A 26 29.97 -0.35 -13.36
CA VAL A 26 29.02 0.62 -12.77
C VAL A 26 28.50 1.63 -13.81
N GLU A 27 29.24 1.89 -14.88
CA GLU A 27 28.83 2.75 -16.00
C GLU A 27 27.53 2.28 -16.68
N VAL A 28 27.32 0.96 -16.78
CA VAL A 28 26.11 0.39 -17.40
C VAL A 28 24.98 0.14 -16.41
N ALA A 29 25.21 0.39 -15.13
CA ALA A 29 24.23 0.12 -14.09
C ALA A 29 23.20 1.25 -13.96
N ARG A 30 21.96 0.89 -13.59
CA ARG A 30 20.86 1.86 -13.39
C ARG A 30 20.81 2.44 -11.98
N GLU A 31 21.55 1.89 -11.05
CA GLU A 31 21.71 2.44 -9.69
C GLU A 31 22.82 3.49 -9.68
N ALA A 32 22.76 4.44 -8.76
CA ALA A 32 23.85 5.38 -8.56
C ALA A 32 25.00 4.67 -7.82
N PHE A 33 26.22 4.81 -8.32
CA PHE A 33 27.41 4.19 -7.73
C PHE A 33 28.47 5.20 -7.36
N LEU A 34 29.11 4.95 -6.21
CA LEU A 34 30.35 5.60 -5.79
C LEU A 34 31.42 4.56 -5.55
N ILE A 35 32.63 4.84 -6.03
CA ILE A 35 33.85 4.09 -5.72
C ILE A 35 34.72 4.99 -4.86
N LEU A 36 35.08 4.53 -3.67
CA LEU A 36 35.91 5.25 -2.70
C LEU A 36 37.25 4.54 -2.46
N ASP A 37 38.25 5.30 -2.02
CA ASP A 37 39.47 4.75 -1.43
C ASP A 37 39.29 4.39 0.06
N ALA A 38 40.38 3.95 0.70
CA ALA A 38 40.39 3.61 2.12
C ALA A 38 40.18 4.81 3.05
N ASP A 39 40.42 6.04 2.58
CA ASP A 39 40.22 7.28 3.31
C ASP A 39 38.83 7.89 3.03
N LEU A 40 37.94 7.12 2.40
CA LEU A 40 36.57 7.51 2.02
C LEU A 40 36.52 8.69 1.02
N LYS A 41 37.60 8.92 0.27
CA LYS A 41 37.59 9.88 -0.84
C LYS A 41 37.03 9.24 -2.09
N VAL A 42 36.27 10.00 -2.86
CA VAL A 42 35.66 9.52 -4.10
C VAL A 42 36.73 9.37 -5.18
N ILE A 43 36.88 8.16 -5.71
CA ILE A 43 37.71 7.86 -6.89
C ILE A 43 36.89 8.01 -8.18
N SER A 44 35.60 7.68 -8.13
CA SER A 44 34.70 7.70 -9.28
C SER A 44 33.24 7.65 -8.83
N ALA A 45 32.36 8.25 -9.62
CA ALA A 45 30.93 7.93 -9.62
C ALA A 45 30.48 7.58 -11.05
N ASN A 46 29.31 6.95 -11.21
CA ASN A 46 28.69 6.75 -12.53
C ASN A 46 27.73 7.89 -12.88
N ASP A 47 27.30 7.96 -14.14
CA ASP A 47 26.41 9.03 -14.65
C ASP A 47 25.10 9.15 -13.85
N VAL A 48 24.53 8.01 -13.45
CA VAL A 48 23.31 7.97 -12.62
C VAL A 48 23.50 8.72 -11.30
N PHE A 49 24.67 8.63 -10.67
CA PHE A 49 24.96 9.39 -9.45
C PHE A 49 24.99 10.90 -9.75
N TYR A 50 25.69 11.31 -10.80
CA TYR A 50 25.78 12.73 -11.17
C TYR A 50 24.41 13.33 -11.48
N ASP A 51 23.57 12.60 -12.21
CA ASP A 51 22.22 13.01 -12.58
C ASP A 51 21.28 13.07 -11.36
N ASN A 52 21.26 12.01 -10.54
CA ASN A 52 20.35 11.92 -9.40
C ASN A 52 20.62 13.01 -8.35
N PHE A 53 21.90 13.33 -8.11
CA PHE A 53 22.31 14.27 -7.08
C PHE A 53 22.66 15.65 -7.63
N GLN A 54 22.52 15.88 -8.94
CA GLN A 54 22.78 17.14 -9.63
C GLN A 54 24.19 17.70 -9.34
N VAL A 55 25.20 16.82 -9.36
CA VAL A 55 26.61 17.16 -9.12
C VAL A 55 27.47 16.77 -10.31
N THR A 56 28.60 17.45 -10.48
CA THR A 56 29.56 17.16 -11.56
C THR A 56 30.74 16.31 -11.06
N PRO A 57 31.44 15.56 -11.95
CA PRO A 57 32.66 14.85 -11.58
C PRO A 57 33.69 15.76 -10.90
N ARG A 58 33.82 16.99 -11.40
CA ARG A 58 34.78 17.99 -10.90
C ARG A 58 34.51 18.46 -9.47
N GLN A 59 33.26 18.37 -9.02
CA GLN A 59 32.84 18.70 -7.64
C GLN A 59 32.88 17.49 -6.72
N THR A 60 33.02 16.28 -7.28
CA THR A 60 32.79 15.02 -6.57
C THR A 60 34.08 14.21 -6.41
N GLU A 61 34.84 14.03 -7.48
CA GLU A 61 36.04 13.18 -7.47
C GLU A 61 37.18 13.83 -6.66
N ASN A 62 37.97 12.98 -6.00
CA ASN A 62 39.05 13.30 -5.08
C ASN A 62 38.64 14.09 -3.81
N MET A 63 37.35 14.28 -3.58
CA MET A 63 36.82 14.87 -2.37
C MET A 63 36.47 13.78 -1.35
N LEU A 64 36.56 14.13 -0.06
CA LEU A 64 36.02 13.27 1.00
C LEU A 64 34.51 13.18 0.85
N LEU A 65 33.94 11.97 0.92
CA LEU A 65 32.49 11.76 0.76
C LEU A 65 31.67 12.72 1.63
N PHE A 66 32.06 12.93 2.88
CA PHE A 66 31.30 13.73 3.83
C PHE A 66 31.36 15.24 3.55
N ASP A 67 32.30 15.69 2.71
CA ASP A 67 32.44 17.10 2.34
C ASP A 67 31.67 17.44 1.06
N LEU A 68 31.08 16.43 0.40
CA LEU A 68 30.35 16.61 -0.85
C LEU A 68 29.08 17.44 -0.67
N GLY A 69 28.79 18.28 -1.67
CA GLY A 69 27.52 19.01 -1.78
C GLY A 69 27.20 19.85 -0.56
N ASN A 70 28.13 20.70 -0.11
CA ASN A 70 27.99 21.51 1.11
C ASN A 70 27.78 20.64 2.39
N ASN A 71 28.51 19.53 2.49
CA ASN A 71 28.38 18.55 3.57
C ASN A 71 27.01 17.83 3.65
N GLN A 72 26.19 17.86 2.60
CA GLN A 72 24.91 17.12 2.58
C GLN A 72 25.09 15.60 2.72
N TRP A 73 26.28 15.10 2.40
CA TRP A 73 26.63 13.69 2.57
C TRP A 73 27.19 13.36 3.96
N ASN A 74 27.35 14.34 4.85
CA ASN A 74 27.71 14.15 6.25
C ASN A 74 26.50 13.67 7.08
N ILE A 75 25.94 12.53 6.67
CA ILE A 75 24.75 11.94 7.27
C ILE A 75 25.20 10.99 8.39
N PRO A 76 24.72 11.14 9.64
CA PRO A 76 25.16 10.31 10.77
C PRO A 76 25.05 8.80 10.51
N GLU A 77 23.96 8.37 9.88
CA GLU A 77 23.70 6.97 9.53
C GLU A 77 24.67 6.47 8.45
N LEU A 78 24.99 7.31 7.46
CA LEU A 78 25.99 6.99 6.43
C LEU A 78 27.40 6.90 7.02
N LYS A 79 27.75 7.81 7.93
CA LYS A 79 29.01 7.75 8.68
C LYS A 79 29.13 6.46 9.46
N ARG A 80 28.11 6.14 10.25
CA ARG A 80 28.05 4.88 11.01
C ARG A 80 28.17 3.66 10.09
N LEU A 81 27.50 3.67 8.94
CA LEU A 81 27.62 2.60 7.94
C LEU A 81 29.08 2.40 7.51
N LEU A 82 29.76 3.47 7.11
CA LEU A 82 31.10 3.40 6.51
C LEU A 82 32.24 3.25 7.53
N GLU A 83 32.14 3.88 8.69
CA GLU A 83 33.21 3.93 9.69
C GLU A 83 33.07 2.82 10.74
N GLU A 84 31.86 2.37 11.07
CA GLU A 84 31.65 1.40 12.16
C GLU A 84 31.23 0.01 11.67
N ILE A 85 30.30 -0.05 10.70
CA ILE A 85 29.65 -1.30 10.30
C ILE A 85 30.44 -1.98 9.17
N LEU A 86 30.72 -1.26 8.09
CA LEU A 86 31.37 -1.78 6.90
C LEU A 86 32.75 -2.38 7.19
N PRO A 87 33.63 -1.77 8.02
CA PRO A 87 34.95 -2.33 8.31
C PRO A 87 34.89 -3.71 8.99
N LYS A 88 33.82 -3.95 9.78
CA LYS A 88 33.61 -5.21 10.51
C LYS A 88 32.96 -6.28 9.63
N LYS A 89 31.97 -5.90 8.80
CA LYS A 89 31.17 -6.85 8.01
C LYS A 89 31.69 -7.08 6.59
N LYS A 90 32.51 -6.18 6.05
CA LYS A 90 33.01 -6.14 4.66
C LYS A 90 31.94 -5.98 3.58
N THR A 91 30.71 -6.34 3.86
CA THR A 91 29.55 -6.12 3.00
C THR A 91 28.35 -5.75 3.84
N VAL A 92 27.61 -4.75 3.39
CA VAL A 92 26.33 -4.33 3.94
C VAL A 92 25.34 -4.23 2.80
N LYS A 93 24.11 -4.67 3.04
CA LYS A 93 23.01 -4.64 2.07
C LYS A 93 21.80 -3.99 2.68
N ASP A 94 20.98 -3.39 1.82
CA ASP A 94 19.66 -2.85 2.13
C ASP A 94 19.67 -1.89 3.35
N TYR A 95 20.74 -1.11 3.48
CA TYR A 95 20.88 -0.16 4.59
C TYR A 95 20.17 1.14 4.25
N GLU A 96 19.06 1.40 4.93
CA GLU A 96 18.22 2.56 4.64
C GLU A 96 18.73 3.83 5.34
N VAL A 97 18.79 4.93 4.61
CA VAL A 97 19.15 6.26 5.11
C VAL A 97 18.19 7.30 4.55
N THR A 98 17.57 8.08 5.42
CA THR A 98 16.71 9.21 5.01
C THR A 98 17.42 10.52 5.30
N HIS A 99 17.45 11.41 4.31
CA HIS A 99 18.05 12.72 4.45
C HIS A 99 17.33 13.79 3.61
N VAL A 100 17.39 15.04 4.08
CA VAL A 100 16.84 16.19 3.35
C VAL A 100 17.98 16.93 2.68
N PHE A 101 18.07 16.80 1.36
CA PHE A 101 19.04 17.50 0.53
C PHE A 101 18.49 18.87 0.13
N GLU A 102 19.36 19.89 0.03
CA GLU A 102 18.93 21.26 -0.27
C GLU A 102 18.27 21.39 -1.65
N VAL A 103 18.80 20.66 -2.65
CA VAL A 103 18.37 20.79 -4.05
C VAL A 103 17.27 19.79 -4.42
N ILE A 104 17.41 18.54 -3.96
CA ILE A 104 16.52 17.44 -4.36
C ILE A 104 15.46 17.09 -3.32
N GLY A 105 15.45 17.77 -2.16
CA GLY A 105 14.49 17.57 -1.08
C GLY A 105 14.74 16.31 -0.24
N GLU A 106 13.70 15.83 0.45
CA GLU A 106 13.78 14.60 1.23
C GLU A 106 13.92 13.37 0.33
N ARG A 107 14.92 12.55 0.65
CA ARG A 107 15.21 11.30 -0.04
C ARG A 107 15.41 10.18 0.97
N THR A 108 14.76 9.06 0.72
CA THR A 108 15.07 7.77 1.38
C THR A 108 15.91 6.94 0.42
N MET A 109 17.16 6.73 0.78
CA MET A 109 18.15 5.97 0.01
C MET A 109 18.32 4.58 0.60
N LEU A 110 18.38 3.57 -0.27
CA LEU A 110 18.75 2.21 0.07
C LEU A 110 20.19 1.97 -0.36
N LEU A 111 21.06 1.67 0.60
CA LEU A 111 22.51 1.58 0.40
C LEU A 111 22.99 0.13 0.46
N ASN A 112 23.72 -0.26 -0.58
CA ASN A 112 24.56 -1.45 -0.57
C ASN A 112 26.02 -1.02 -0.57
N ALA A 113 26.84 -1.58 0.33
CA ALA A 113 28.24 -1.21 0.43
C ALA A 113 29.13 -2.44 0.51
N ARG A 114 30.27 -2.43 -0.18
CA ARG A 114 31.27 -3.50 -0.13
C ARG A 114 32.68 -2.92 -0.05
N GLN A 115 33.45 -3.37 0.94
CA GLN A 115 34.87 -3.09 1.07
C GLN A 115 35.68 -4.27 0.51
N ILE A 116 36.68 -3.96 -0.32
CA ILE A 116 37.58 -4.92 -0.95
C ILE A 116 39.01 -4.62 -0.48
N ASP A 117 39.42 -5.29 0.61
CA ASP A 117 40.70 -5.01 1.29
C ASP A 117 41.93 -5.24 0.39
N SER A 118 41.87 -6.20 -0.54
CA SER A 118 42.99 -6.54 -1.42
C SER A 118 43.41 -5.41 -2.37
N VAL A 119 42.48 -4.49 -2.68
CA VAL A 119 42.72 -3.32 -3.53
C VAL A 119 42.45 -2.00 -2.81
N GLN A 120 42.03 -2.06 -1.54
CA GLN A 120 41.69 -0.91 -0.69
C GLN A 120 40.64 0.00 -1.34
N LEU A 121 39.57 -0.62 -1.86
CA LEU A 121 38.46 0.07 -2.52
C LEU A 121 37.15 -0.24 -1.81
N ILE A 122 36.27 0.75 -1.78
CA ILE A 122 34.90 0.61 -1.30
C ILE A 122 33.97 0.95 -2.45
N ILE A 123 32.95 0.12 -2.68
CA ILE A 123 31.87 0.40 -3.63
C ILE A 123 30.59 0.64 -2.84
N ILE A 124 29.87 1.69 -3.18
CA ILE A 124 28.54 1.99 -2.64
C ILE A 124 27.57 2.05 -3.81
N ALA A 125 26.51 1.28 -3.74
CA ALA A 125 25.33 1.40 -4.59
C ALA A 125 24.24 2.14 -3.81
N ILE A 126 23.56 3.07 -4.48
CA ILE A 126 22.56 3.97 -3.91
C ILE A 126 21.32 3.90 -4.79
N GLU A 127 20.21 3.44 -4.20
CA GLU A 127 18.89 3.46 -4.83
C GLU A 127 18.00 4.46 -4.09
N ASP A 128 17.40 5.42 -4.82
CA ASP A 128 16.37 6.30 -4.26
C ASP A 128 15.02 5.55 -4.21
N ILE A 129 14.60 5.14 -3.02
CA ILE A 129 13.34 4.42 -2.78
C ILE A 129 12.21 5.34 -2.30
N THR A 130 12.39 6.66 -2.34
CA THR A 130 11.41 7.65 -1.87
C THR A 130 10.06 7.49 -2.57
N ALA A 131 10.07 7.38 -3.90
CA ALA A 131 8.85 7.19 -4.68
C ALA A 131 8.12 5.89 -4.29
N ARG A 132 8.88 4.80 -4.14
CA ARG A 132 8.35 3.49 -3.72
C ARG A 132 7.69 3.59 -2.34
N LYS A 133 8.36 4.20 -1.36
CA LYS A 133 7.82 4.40 -0.01
C LYS A 133 6.56 5.25 0.01
N ASN A 134 6.53 6.33 -0.77
CA ASN A 134 5.36 7.20 -0.85
C ASN A 134 4.15 6.47 -1.44
N ILE A 135 4.37 5.60 -2.43
CA ILE A 135 3.31 4.77 -3.00
C ILE A 135 2.82 3.74 -1.97
N GLU A 136 3.74 3.06 -1.29
CA GLU A 136 3.41 2.06 -0.26
C GLU A 136 2.60 2.67 0.89
N MET A 137 2.97 3.87 1.33
CA MET A 137 2.25 4.62 2.36
C MET A 137 0.82 4.96 1.91
N LYS A 138 0.66 5.55 0.71
CA LYS A 138 -0.66 5.88 0.15
C LYS A 138 -1.54 4.65 -0.04
N LEU A 139 -0.96 3.54 -0.49
CA LEU A 139 -1.68 2.28 -0.65
C LEU A 139 -2.16 1.72 0.70
N THR A 140 -1.33 1.85 1.74
CA THR A 140 -1.69 1.44 3.10
C THR A 140 -2.84 2.28 3.65
N GLU A 141 -2.79 3.60 3.46
CA GLU A 141 -3.88 4.50 3.86
C GLU A 141 -5.19 4.18 3.12
N TYR A 142 -5.11 3.96 1.80
CA TYR A 142 -6.26 3.61 0.99
C TYR A 142 -6.89 2.28 1.42
N THR A 143 -6.08 1.26 1.66
CA THR A 143 -6.53 -0.06 2.12
C THR A 143 -7.26 0.05 3.46
N LYS A 144 -6.67 0.75 4.45
CA LYS A 144 -7.33 0.99 5.75
C LYS A 144 -8.67 1.72 5.59
N GLY A 145 -8.72 2.74 4.73
CA GLY A 145 -9.94 3.48 4.46
C GLY A 145 -11.02 2.63 3.80
N LEU A 146 -10.65 1.73 2.90
CA LEU A 146 -11.58 0.79 2.28
C LEU A 146 -12.13 -0.23 3.28
N GLU A 147 -11.28 -0.79 4.15
CA GLU A 147 -11.72 -1.74 5.17
C GLU A 147 -12.79 -1.15 6.09
N ILE A 148 -12.61 0.10 6.52
CA ILE A 148 -13.60 0.83 7.34
C ILE A 148 -14.93 0.95 6.57
N LYS A 149 -14.88 1.41 5.31
CA LYS A 149 -16.10 1.56 4.48
C LYS A 149 -16.81 0.23 4.23
N VAL A 150 -16.05 -0.84 3.99
CA VAL A 150 -16.61 -2.19 3.81
C VAL A 150 -17.31 -2.65 5.09
N ALA A 151 -16.69 -2.45 6.26
CA ALA A 151 -17.29 -2.81 7.53
C ALA A 151 -18.58 -2.02 7.80
N GLU A 152 -18.59 -0.71 7.52
CA GLU A 152 -19.78 0.15 7.64
C GLU A 152 -20.91 -0.31 6.72
N ARG A 153 -20.62 -0.53 5.43
CA ARG A 153 -21.62 -0.97 4.45
C ARG A 153 -22.13 -2.38 4.73
N THR A 154 -21.27 -3.28 5.20
CA THR A 154 -21.68 -4.63 5.58
C THR A 154 -22.66 -4.58 6.76
N ARG A 155 -22.40 -3.72 7.76
CA ARG A 155 -23.31 -3.50 8.89
C ARG A 155 -24.65 -2.90 8.44
N GLU A 156 -24.61 -1.89 7.58
CA GLU A 156 -25.82 -1.26 7.04
C GLU A 156 -26.69 -2.27 6.26
N LEU A 157 -26.06 -3.08 5.40
CA LEU A 157 -26.74 -4.13 4.64
C LEU A 157 -27.33 -5.20 5.57
N ALA A 158 -26.59 -5.64 6.60
CA ALA A 158 -27.09 -6.61 7.58
C ALA A 158 -28.34 -6.11 8.29
N ASN A 159 -28.34 -4.85 8.75
CA ASN A 159 -29.51 -4.23 9.37
C ASN A 159 -30.70 -4.16 8.41
N ARG A 160 -30.45 -3.78 7.14
CA ARG A 160 -31.52 -3.70 6.12
C ARG A 160 -32.13 -5.05 5.81
N ILE A 161 -31.30 -6.11 5.76
CA ILE A 161 -31.77 -7.49 5.57
C ILE A 161 -32.66 -7.88 6.75
N GLU A 162 -32.25 -7.61 7.99
CA GLU A 162 -33.05 -7.92 9.18
C GLU A 162 -34.42 -7.18 9.18
N GLU A 163 -34.45 -5.91 8.77
CA GLU A 163 -35.69 -5.14 8.61
C GLU A 163 -36.61 -5.76 7.56
N LEU A 164 -36.06 -6.14 6.40
CA LEU A 164 -36.83 -6.76 5.32
C LEU A 164 -37.40 -8.11 5.73
N GLU A 165 -36.62 -8.94 6.45
CA GLU A 165 -37.08 -10.23 6.97
C GLU A 165 -38.24 -10.06 7.97
N LYS A 166 -38.14 -9.11 8.90
CA LYS A 166 -39.23 -8.79 9.85
C LYS A 166 -40.49 -8.31 9.15
N SER A 167 -40.35 -7.44 8.15
CA SER A 167 -41.47 -6.94 7.35
C SER A 167 -42.15 -8.08 6.58
N ASN A 168 -41.35 -8.90 5.89
CA ASN A 168 -41.84 -10.04 5.11
C ASN A 168 -42.61 -11.04 5.98
N LYS A 169 -42.05 -11.43 7.14
CA LYS A 169 -42.71 -12.31 8.11
C LYS A 169 -44.07 -11.76 8.57
N THR A 170 -44.14 -10.46 8.83
CA THR A 170 -45.39 -9.79 9.24
C THR A 170 -46.44 -9.84 8.14
N MET A 171 -46.05 -9.60 6.90
CA MET A 171 -46.95 -9.63 5.74
C MET A 171 -47.51 -11.03 5.50
N VAL A 172 -46.65 -12.06 5.52
CA VAL A 172 -47.07 -13.46 5.39
C VAL A 172 -48.07 -13.85 6.48
N ASN A 173 -47.84 -13.47 7.74
CA ASN A 173 -48.78 -13.73 8.83
C ASN A 173 -50.15 -13.06 8.60
N ARG A 174 -50.19 -11.84 8.06
CA ARG A 174 -51.43 -11.13 7.71
C ARG A 174 -52.16 -11.82 6.56
N GLU A 175 -51.45 -12.27 5.54
CA GLU A 175 -52.04 -13.01 4.41
C GLU A 175 -52.67 -14.31 4.87
N LEU A 176 -51.97 -15.09 5.70
CA LEU A 176 -52.51 -16.32 6.29
C LEU A 176 -53.80 -16.05 7.08
N LYS A 177 -53.82 -14.98 7.91
CA LYS A 177 -55.02 -14.62 8.67
C LYS A 177 -56.17 -14.17 7.76
N MET A 178 -55.88 -13.43 6.69
CA MET A 178 -56.92 -13.04 5.71
C MET A 178 -57.52 -14.24 5.00
N VAL A 179 -56.72 -15.25 4.67
CA VAL A 179 -57.22 -16.49 4.05
C VAL A 179 -58.16 -17.23 5.00
N GLU A 180 -57.79 -17.34 6.28
CA GLU A 180 -58.63 -17.95 7.32
C GLU A 180 -59.96 -17.19 7.50
N LEU A 181 -59.90 -15.86 7.66
CA LEU A 181 -61.09 -15.02 7.81
C LEU A 181 -62.00 -15.06 6.59
N LYS A 182 -61.44 -15.08 5.37
CA LYS A 182 -62.23 -15.23 4.14
C LYS A 182 -62.99 -16.55 4.12
N LYS A 183 -62.39 -17.63 4.63
CA LYS A 183 -63.04 -18.94 4.76
C LYS A 183 -64.18 -18.89 5.78
N GLU A 184 -63.94 -18.33 6.96
CA GLU A 184 -64.99 -18.15 7.99
C GLU A 184 -66.17 -17.31 7.50
N ILE A 185 -65.91 -16.19 6.82
CA ILE A 185 -66.96 -15.33 6.24
C ILE A 185 -67.77 -16.11 5.20
N ALA A 186 -67.13 -16.92 4.36
CA ALA A 186 -67.83 -17.74 3.37
C ALA A 186 -68.76 -18.77 4.04
N ASP A 187 -68.31 -19.40 5.12
CA ASP A 187 -69.11 -20.37 5.89
C ASP A 187 -70.26 -19.69 6.64
N LEU A 188 -70.04 -18.51 7.24
CA LEU A 188 -71.08 -17.72 7.89
C LEU A 188 -72.14 -17.24 6.89
N LYS A 189 -71.74 -16.77 5.70
CA LYS A 189 -72.67 -16.36 4.63
C LYS A 189 -73.59 -17.51 4.23
N LYS A 190 -73.06 -18.71 4.02
CA LYS A 190 -73.87 -19.92 3.73
C LYS A 190 -74.89 -20.21 4.84
N ARG A 191 -74.52 -20.01 6.11
CA ARG A 191 -75.44 -20.23 7.25
C ARG A 191 -76.56 -19.19 7.31
N VAL A 192 -76.27 -17.92 6.99
CA VAL A 192 -77.27 -16.85 6.95
C VAL A 192 -78.24 -17.02 5.78
N GLU A 193 -77.74 -17.40 4.59
CA GLU A 193 -78.58 -17.75 3.43
C GLU A 193 -79.54 -18.91 3.75
N ASN A 194 -79.06 -19.93 4.46
CA ASN A 194 -79.88 -21.07 4.88
C ASN A 194 -80.82 -20.74 6.06
N GLY A 195 -80.46 -19.76 6.92
CA GLY A 195 -81.24 -19.34 8.09
C GLY A 195 -82.37 -18.36 7.77
N ASN A 196 -82.19 -17.50 6.76
CA ASN A 196 -83.24 -16.58 6.29
C ASN A 196 -84.38 -17.28 5.52
N GLY A 197 -84.26 -18.58 5.22
CA GLY A 197 -85.36 -19.39 4.71
C GLY A 197 -86.41 -19.81 5.75
N LYS A 198 -86.27 -19.45 7.03
CA LYS A 198 -87.17 -19.93 8.11
C LYS A 198 -87.91 -18.89 8.94
N ASN A 199 -87.73 -17.58 8.73
CA ASN A 199 -88.53 -16.56 9.42
C ASN A 199 -89.29 -15.68 8.43
N GLY A 200 -90.51 -16.10 8.11
CA GLY A 200 -91.44 -15.34 7.27
C GLY A 200 -92.66 -16.13 6.80
N ASN A 201 -93.35 -16.87 7.69
CA ASN A 201 -94.70 -17.35 7.41
C ASN A 201 -95.66 -16.87 8.51
N GLY A 202 -95.82 -15.55 8.59
CA GLY A 202 -97.01 -14.93 9.15
C GLY A 202 -98.02 -14.79 8.02
N LYS A 203 -99.06 -15.63 8.04
CA LYS A 203 -100.25 -15.47 7.20
C LYS A 203 -100.70 -14.00 7.21
N ASN A 204 -100.87 -13.41 6.03
CA ASN A 204 -102.03 -12.56 5.82
C ASN A 204 -102.60 -12.84 4.43
N HIS A 205 -103.84 -13.34 4.46
CA HIS A 205 -104.66 -13.51 3.28
C HIS A 205 -104.92 -12.16 2.63
N ASN A 206 -104.86 -12.21 1.31
CA ASN A 206 -105.13 -11.18 0.34
C ASN A 206 -106.64 -10.85 0.31
N GLY A 207 -106.94 -9.55 0.27
CA GLY A 207 -108.05 -8.94 -0.48
C GLY A 207 -109.48 -9.21 -0.01
N ASN A 208 -110.26 -8.14 0.22
CA ASN A 208 -111.06 -7.57 -0.87
C ASN A 208 -111.72 -6.23 -0.47
N HIS A 209 -112.07 -5.47 -1.51
CA HIS A 209 -113.05 -4.38 -1.60
C HIS A 209 -112.65 -2.91 -1.36
N LYS A 210 -112.31 -2.27 -2.50
CA LYS A 210 -113.03 -1.12 -3.11
C LYS A 210 -114.03 -0.36 -2.22
N ASN A 211 -113.81 0.95 -2.04
CA ASN A 211 -114.63 2.08 -2.53
C ASN A 211 -114.12 3.37 -1.86
N ALA A 212 -113.70 4.41 -2.59
CA ALA A 212 -114.46 5.39 -3.39
C ALA A 212 -114.70 6.70 -2.62
N ARG A 213 -114.28 7.80 -3.26
CA ARG A 213 -114.36 9.23 -2.93
C ARG A 213 -113.35 9.78 -1.93
#